data_AF-A0A8S3QDH4-F1
#
_entry.id   AF-A0A8S3QDH4-F1
#
_cell.length_a   1.000
_cell.length_b   1.000
_cell.length_c   1.000
_cell.angle_alpha   90.00
_cell.angle_beta   90.00
_cell.angle_gamma   90.00
#
_symmetry.space_group_name_H-M   'P 1'
#
loop_
_entity.id
_entity.type
_entity.pdbx_description
1 polymer ?
#
loop_
_entity_poly.entity_id
_entity_poly.type
_entity_poly.pdbx_seq_one_letter_code
_entity_poly.pdbx_strand_id
1 'polypeptide(L)'
;MESAKTFKPVDTKVVVEEALKVLKDNNLIEDFPKYEAKIMDVLEEGAKTEERLTKEMFDMVGKKSAEDVEKEMSTIIGQDRVEVIKKAFSIETYRMKLVKKSNGQTVVQVYRGGAEFIPEINLATIQDVEIADVLQWASIAVEIFMLVLSCVDIAVDLSQAAIREITKEVEEIVRQPAFQQALNKFKDEWNRGGTWRRAEAIFVFLKDTFELTSFWRIIKLLLNKNKSTWEKIKAVAEVALMIVYALATEGIALISKIAVVVDHALKLAEKLANIAKLAEFKKTLE
;
A
#
# COMPACT_ATOMS: atom_id res chain seq x y z
N MET A 1 -13.78 -29.52 14.97
CA MET A 1 -12.74 -29.00 15.88
C MET A 1 -11.62 -28.48 15.01
N GLU A 2 -11.62 -27.19 14.67
CA GLU A 2 -10.44 -26.55 14.09
C GLU A 2 -9.35 -26.54 15.16
N SER A 3 -8.19 -27.11 14.85
CA SER A 3 -7.03 -27.02 15.74
C SER A 3 -6.73 -25.55 15.99
N ALA A 4 -6.69 -25.13 17.25
CA ALA A 4 -6.24 -23.79 17.60
C ALA A 4 -4.86 -23.57 16.96
N LYS A 5 -4.77 -22.63 16.01
CA LYS A 5 -3.47 -22.22 15.46
C LYS A 5 -2.65 -21.74 16.66
N THR A 6 -1.54 -22.41 16.94
CA THR A 6 -0.57 -21.97 17.94
C THR A 6 0.44 -21.05 17.26
N PHE A 7 0.71 -19.89 17.85
CA PHE A 7 1.77 -19.00 17.39
C PHE A 7 3.10 -19.77 17.29
N LYS A 8 3.75 -19.69 16.13
CA LYS A 8 5.10 -20.22 15.94
C LYS A 8 6.05 -19.02 15.87
N PRO A 9 6.94 -18.84 16.85
CA PRO A 9 7.94 -17.79 16.78
C PRO A 9 8.83 -18.01 15.55
N VAL A 10 9.13 -16.93 14.86
CA VAL A 10 10.07 -16.91 13.74
C VAL A 10 11.44 -16.52 14.28
N ASP A 11 12.50 -17.17 13.80
CA ASP A 11 13.87 -16.77 14.11
C ASP A 11 14.14 -15.39 13.52
N THR A 12 14.26 -14.38 14.39
CA THR A 12 14.49 -12.99 14.00
C THR A 12 15.79 -12.84 13.19
N LYS A 13 16.79 -13.69 13.43
CA LYS A 13 18.05 -13.64 12.69
C LYS A 13 17.85 -14.01 11.23
N VAL A 14 17.07 -15.06 10.96
CA VAL A 14 16.73 -15.49 9.59
C VAL A 14 15.98 -14.39 8.84
N VAL A 15 15.04 -13.71 9.52
CA VAL A 15 14.30 -12.60 8.90
C VAL A 15 15.20 -11.40 8.59
N VAL A 16 16.12 -11.05 9.50
CA VAL A 16 17.10 -9.98 9.26
C VAL A 16 18.03 -10.33 8.10
N GLU A 17 18.52 -11.56 8.03
CA GLU A 17 19.40 -12.04 6.95
C GLU A 17 18.67 -12.00 5.58
N GLU A 18 17.42 -12.44 5.52
CA GLU A 18 16.63 -12.40 4.28
C GLU A 18 16.27 -10.96 3.88
N ALA A 19 15.93 -10.08 4.83
CA ALA A 19 15.71 -8.67 4.55
C ALA A 19 16.99 -8.00 3.99
N LEU A 20 18.15 -8.30 4.57
CA LEU A 20 19.44 -7.82 4.08
C LEU A 20 19.72 -8.29 2.65
N LYS A 21 19.40 -9.56 2.35
CA LYS A 21 19.52 -10.15 1.02
C LYS A 21 18.61 -9.46 0.02
N VAL A 22 17.35 -9.21 0.36
CA VAL A 22 16.41 -8.44 -0.48
C VAL A 22 16.97 -7.06 -0.85
N LEU A 23 17.58 -6.36 0.11
CA LEU A 23 18.21 -5.06 -0.12
C LEU A 23 19.38 -5.13 -1.11
N LYS A 24 20.19 -6.18 -1.02
CA LYS A 24 21.35 -6.44 -1.89
C LYS A 24 20.92 -6.85 -3.30
N ASP A 25 20.05 -7.85 -3.42
CA ASP A 25 19.65 -8.46 -4.69
C ASP A 25 18.88 -7.48 -5.60
N ASN A 26 18.11 -6.57 -4.99
CA ASN A 26 17.34 -5.55 -5.72
C ASN A 26 18.09 -4.23 -5.93
N ASN A 27 19.37 -4.15 -5.55
CA ASN A 27 20.20 -2.94 -5.63
C ASN A 27 19.45 -1.70 -5.10
N LEU A 28 18.92 -1.82 -3.88
CA LEU A 28 17.98 -0.82 -3.33
C LEU A 28 18.67 0.41 -2.76
N ILE A 29 19.94 0.27 -2.39
CA ILE A 29 20.73 1.28 -1.69
C ILE A 29 22.04 1.47 -2.43
N GLU A 30 22.28 2.69 -2.91
CA GLU A 30 23.58 3.12 -3.44
C GLU A 30 24.62 3.13 -2.31
N ASP A 31 25.85 2.73 -2.61
CA ASP A 31 26.94 2.59 -1.64
C ASP A 31 26.59 1.71 -0.43
N PHE A 32 25.85 0.60 -0.64
CA PHE A 32 25.44 -0.32 0.42
C PHE A 32 26.54 -0.64 1.46
N PRO A 33 27.80 -0.95 1.08
CA PRO A 33 28.86 -1.27 2.05
C PRO A 33 29.15 -0.14 3.06
N LYS A 34 28.88 1.12 2.70
CA LYS A 34 29.07 2.27 3.59
C LYS A 34 28.05 2.30 4.73
N TYR A 35 26.86 1.75 4.51
CA TYR A 35 25.73 1.83 5.43
C TYR A 35 25.38 0.49 6.10
N GLU A 36 26.04 -0.61 5.70
CA GLU A 36 25.69 -1.98 6.10
C GLU A 36 25.53 -2.14 7.62
N ALA A 37 26.47 -1.64 8.43
CA ALA A 37 26.35 -1.72 9.89
C ALA A 37 25.09 -1.00 10.43
N LYS A 38 24.81 0.21 9.94
CA LYS A 38 23.61 0.95 10.35
C LYS A 38 22.31 0.30 9.86
N ILE A 39 22.35 -0.31 8.67
CA ILE A 39 21.22 -1.07 8.13
C ILE A 39 20.95 -2.28 9.02
N MET A 40 21.98 -3.02 9.43
CA MET A 40 21.85 -4.15 10.35
C MET A 40 21.20 -3.72 11.67
N ASP A 41 21.65 -2.61 12.27
CA ASP A 41 21.04 -2.09 13.51
C ASP A 41 19.53 -1.81 13.33
N VAL A 42 19.15 -1.17 12.21
CA VAL A 42 17.75 -0.89 11.86
C VAL A 42 16.95 -2.18 11.69
N LEU A 43 17.51 -3.18 11.00
CA LEU A 43 16.85 -4.46 10.77
C LEU A 43 16.65 -5.24 12.08
N GLU A 44 17.65 -5.26 12.97
CA GLU A 44 17.56 -5.95 14.26
C GLU A 44 16.55 -5.31 15.21
N GLU A 45 16.53 -3.98 15.30
CA GLU A 45 15.55 -3.24 16.11
C GLU A 45 14.12 -3.41 15.56
N GLY A 46 13.97 -3.31 14.24
CA GLY A 46 12.71 -3.54 13.56
C GLY A 46 12.19 -4.97 13.80
N ALA A 47 13.07 -5.98 13.76
CA ALA A 47 12.66 -7.38 13.90
C ALA A 47 12.10 -7.66 15.29
N LYS A 48 12.71 -7.09 16.34
CA LYS A 48 12.20 -7.17 17.72
C LYS A 48 10.82 -6.50 17.85
N THR A 49 10.63 -5.38 17.15
CA THR A 49 9.35 -4.67 17.15
C THR A 49 8.26 -5.49 16.45
N GLU A 50 8.55 -6.05 15.27
CA GLU A 50 7.60 -6.90 14.52
C GLU A 50 7.31 -8.21 15.26
N GLU A 51 8.29 -8.80 15.95
CA GLU A 51 8.08 -9.97 16.80
C GLU A 51 7.10 -9.68 17.93
N ARG A 52 7.33 -8.59 18.67
CA ARG A 52 6.43 -8.18 19.75
C ARG A 52 5.02 -7.90 19.24
N LEU A 53 4.89 -7.14 18.14
CA LEU A 53 3.59 -6.90 17.51
C LEU A 53 2.90 -8.20 17.11
N THR A 54 3.62 -9.09 16.43
CA THR A 54 3.06 -10.37 15.96
C THR A 54 2.55 -11.21 17.12
N LYS A 55 3.33 -11.33 18.20
CA LYS A 55 2.98 -12.10 19.39
C LYS A 55 1.73 -11.55 20.07
N GLU A 56 1.67 -10.25 20.32
CA GLU A 56 0.55 -9.62 21.03
C GLU A 56 -0.72 -9.55 20.16
N MET A 57 -0.57 -9.39 18.85
CA MET A 57 -1.72 -9.31 17.92
C MET A 57 -2.26 -10.69 17.51
N PHE A 58 -1.51 -11.78 17.70
CA PHE A 58 -1.88 -13.13 17.25
C PHE A 58 -3.30 -13.53 17.66
N ASP A 59 -3.68 -13.25 18.90
CA ASP A 59 -5.00 -13.58 19.43
C ASP A 59 -6.06 -12.50 19.19
N MET A 60 -5.67 -11.34 18.63
CA MET A 60 -6.58 -10.24 18.34
C MET A 60 -7.10 -10.26 16.91
N VAL A 61 -6.28 -10.68 15.95
CA VAL A 61 -6.62 -10.70 14.51
C VAL A 61 -7.90 -11.50 14.26
N GLY A 62 -8.89 -10.85 13.65
CA GLY A 62 -10.17 -11.45 13.29
C GLY A 62 -11.12 -11.71 14.48
N LYS A 63 -10.67 -11.54 15.71
CA LYS A 63 -11.43 -11.83 16.94
C LYS A 63 -11.82 -10.58 17.73
N LYS A 64 -11.09 -9.47 17.55
CA LYS A 64 -11.29 -8.19 18.24
C LYS A 64 -11.64 -7.07 17.26
N SER A 65 -12.16 -5.97 17.81
CA SER A 65 -12.47 -4.76 17.04
C SER A 65 -11.17 -4.04 16.62
N ALA A 66 -11.26 -3.16 15.61
CA ALA A 66 -10.12 -2.34 15.21
C ALA A 66 -9.67 -1.38 16.33
N GLU A 67 -10.60 -0.89 17.15
CA GLU A 67 -10.31 -0.01 18.28
C GLU A 67 -9.53 -0.75 19.40
N ASP A 68 -9.88 -2.00 19.68
CA ASP A 68 -9.13 -2.83 20.64
C ASP A 68 -7.68 -3.05 20.16
N VAL A 69 -7.52 -3.32 18.87
CA VAL A 69 -6.21 -3.51 18.22
C VAL A 69 -5.41 -2.22 18.21
N GLU A 70 -6.05 -1.07 17.92
CA GLU A 70 -5.42 0.24 17.97
C GLU A 70 -4.86 0.51 19.37
N LYS A 71 -5.67 0.26 20.40
CA LYS A 71 -5.27 0.47 21.79
C LYS A 71 -4.07 -0.39 22.15
N GLU A 72 -4.08 -1.67 21.83
CA GLU A 72 -2.93 -2.53 22.10
C GLU A 72 -1.70 -2.12 21.28
N MET A 73 -1.87 -1.77 20.01
CA MET A 73 -0.77 -1.32 19.16
C MET A 73 -0.11 -0.06 19.73
N SER A 74 -0.88 0.87 20.29
CA SER A 74 -0.37 2.08 20.92
C SER A 74 0.55 1.80 22.11
N THR A 75 0.33 0.70 22.86
CA THR A 75 1.22 0.31 23.97
C THR A 75 2.57 -0.22 23.47
N ILE A 76 2.59 -0.76 22.25
CA ILE A 76 3.75 -1.41 21.65
C ILE A 76 4.59 -0.38 20.89
N ILE A 77 4.01 0.29 19.89
CA ILE A 77 4.74 1.22 19.00
C ILE A 77 4.54 2.70 19.36
N GLY A 78 3.72 3.01 20.36
CA GLY A 78 3.43 4.39 20.76
C GLY A 78 2.30 5.02 19.94
N GLN A 79 1.59 5.96 20.56
CA GLN A 79 0.45 6.65 19.93
C GLN A 79 0.86 7.43 18.68
N ASP A 80 2.03 8.09 18.69
CA ASP A 80 2.48 8.91 17.57
C ASP A 80 2.60 8.09 16.28
N ARG A 81 3.13 6.86 16.36
CA ARG A 81 3.25 5.93 15.23
C ARG A 81 1.89 5.44 14.74
N VAL A 82 0.97 5.16 15.67
CA VAL A 82 -0.41 4.79 15.33
C VAL A 82 -1.10 5.94 14.58
N GLU A 83 -0.90 7.19 15.00
CA GLU A 83 -1.45 8.36 14.31
C GLU A 83 -0.87 8.55 12.90
N VAL A 84 0.41 8.23 12.68
CA VAL A 84 1.00 8.20 11.32
C VAL A 84 0.28 7.18 10.44
N ILE A 85 0.04 5.96 10.95
CA ILE A 85 -0.71 4.91 10.23
C ILE A 85 -2.14 5.37 9.91
N LYS A 86 -2.84 5.96 10.89
CA LYS A 86 -4.23 6.44 10.70
C LYS A 86 -4.35 7.55 9.65
N LYS A 87 -3.30 8.35 9.48
CA LYS A 87 -3.26 9.41 8.46
C LYS A 87 -2.97 8.91 7.05
N ALA A 88 -2.53 7.66 6.88
CA ALA A 88 -2.14 7.11 5.57
C ALA A 88 -3.19 7.33 4.47
N PHE A 89 -4.44 6.91 4.71
CA PHE A 89 -5.53 7.07 3.73
C PHE A 89 -6.18 8.46 3.72
N SER A 90 -5.73 9.38 4.58
CA SER A 90 -6.10 10.79 4.48
C SER A 90 -5.32 11.51 3.38
N ILE A 91 -4.12 11.02 3.05
CA ILE A 91 -3.26 11.54 1.99
C ILE A 91 -3.76 11.02 0.64
N GLU A 92 -4.47 11.88 -0.07
CA GLU A 92 -5.10 11.54 -1.34
C GLU A 92 -4.22 11.92 -2.53
N THR A 93 -4.14 11.00 -3.50
CA THR A 93 -3.52 11.29 -4.80
C THR A 93 -4.40 12.22 -5.63
N TYR A 94 -5.54 11.74 -6.10
CA TYR A 94 -6.57 12.52 -6.79
C TYR A 94 -7.90 11.76 -6.76
N ARG A 95 -8.99 12.49 -7.04
CA ARG A 95 -10.31 11.91 -7.24
C ARG A 95 -10.67 11.84 -8.69
N MET A 96 -11.37 10.77 -9.04
CA MET A 96 -12.02 10.59 -10.32
C MET A 96 -13.53 10.60 -10.13
N LYS A 97 -14.25 11.28 -11.03
CA LYS A 97 -15.71 11.24 -11.11
C LYS A 97 -16.14 10.96 -12.55
N LEU A 98 -17.04 9.99 -12.71
CA LEU A 98 -17.76 9.78 -13.97
C LEU A 98 -19.00 10.68 -13.94
N VAL A 99 -19.14 11.55 -14.93
CA VAL A 99 -20.21 12.55 -15.01
C VAL A 99 -20.91 12.44 -16.36
N LYS A 100 -22.24 12.31 -16.34
CA LYS A 100 -23.07 12.42 -17.54
C LYS A 100 -23.43 13.89 -17.76
N LYS A 101 -22.94 14.47 -18.85
CA LYS A 101 -23.22 15.86 -19.26
C LYS A 101 -24.64 15.99 -19.83
N SER A 102 -25.13 17.23 -19.87
CA SER A 102 -26.46 17.57 -20.42
C SER A 102 -26.61 17.19 -21.90
N ASN A 103 -25.52 17.16 -22.66
CA ASN A 103 -25.49 16.69 -24.05
C ASN A 103 -25.48 15.15 -24.19
N GLY A 104 -25.65 14.42 -23.08
CA GLY A 104 -25.68 12.95 -23.05
C GLY A 104 -24.31 12.28 -23.00
N GLN A 105 -23.21 13.01 -23.23
CA GLN A 105 -21.85 12.46 -23.16
C GLN A 105 -21.48 12.11 -21.72
N THR A 106 -20.77 11.00 -21.55
CA THR A 106 -20.19 10.62 -20.26
C THR A 106 -18.71 10.98 -20.28
N VAL A 107 -18.26 11.69 -19.26
CA VAL A 107 -16.87 12.15 -19.13
C VAL A 107 -16.28 11.70 -17.80
N VAL A 108 -14.96 11.64 -17.75
CA VAL A 108 -14.19 11.43 -16.54
C VAL A 108 -13.49 12.74 -16.17
N GLN A 109 -13.77 13.23 -14.96
CA GLN A 109 -13.13 14.40 -14.38
C GLN A 109 -12.17 13.95 -13.28
N VAL A 110 -10.92 14.42 -13.34
CA VAL A 110 -9.87 14.08 -12.37
C VAL A 110 -9.39 15.34 -11.67
N TYR A 111 -9.48 15.38 -10.34
CA TYR A 111 -9.21 16.58 -9.54
C TYR A 111 -8.46 16.28 -8.24
N ARG A 112 -7.69 17.26 -7.76
CA ARG A 112 -7.00 17.20 -6.46
C ARG A 112 -7.11 18.58 -5.81
N GLY A 113 -7.50 18.63 -4.53
CA GLY A 113 -7.63 19.90 -3.81
C GLY A 113 -8.63 20.87 -4.44
N GLY A 114 -9.65 20.37 -5.14
CA GLY A 114 -10.64 21.18 -5.86
C GLY A 114 -10.20 21.71 -7.22
N ALA A 115 -8.94 21.53 -7.61
CA ALA A 115 -8.41 21.92 -8.92
C ALA A 115 -8.36 20.72 -9.89
N GLU A 116 -8.47 21.00 -11.18
CA GLU A 116 -8.25 20.02 -12.24
C GLU A 116 -6.84 19.41 -12.11
N PHE A 117 -6.78 18.07 -12.07
CA PHE A 117 -5.53 17.34 -11.92
C PHE A 117 -4.99 16.82 -13.25
N ILE A 118 -5.85 16.40 -14.16
CA ILE A 118 -5.54 16.19 -15.58
C ILE A 118 -6.75 16.62 -16.42
N PRO A 119 -6.58 16.91 -17.72
CA PRO A 119 -7.70 17.25 -18.58
C PRO A 119 -8.79 16.20 -18.55
N GLU A 120 -10.03 16.66 -18.67
CA GLU A 120 -11.21 15.80 -18.77
C GLU A 120 -11.09 14.80 -19.93
N ILE A 121 -11.51 13.56 -19.69
CA ILE A 121 -11.52 12.49 -20.69
C ILE A 121 -12.97 12.22 -21.12
N ASN A 122 -13.25 12.37 -22.41
CA ASN A 122 -14.54 11.99 -22.97
C ASN A 122 -14.58 10.47 -23.20
N LEU A 123 -15.52 9.75 -22.58
CA LEU A 123 -15.62 8.30 -22.73
C LEU A 123 -16.40 7.96 -24.01
N ALA A 124 -15.74 8.10 -25.17
CA ALA A 124 -16.35 7.83 -26.48
C ALA A 124 -15.95 6.45 -27.05
N THR A 125 -14.79 5.94 -26.66
CA THR A 125 -14.21 4.69 -27.17
C THR A 125 -13.78 3.77 -26.03
N ILE A 126 -13.58 2.48 -26.33
CA ILE A 126 -13.01 1.52 -25.38
C ILE A 126 -11.65 2.00 -24.86
N GLN A 127 -10.84 2.62 -25.73
CA GLN A 127 -9.52 3.14 -25.35
C GLN A 127 -9.62 4.26 -24.31
N ASP A 128 -10.62 5.14 -24.40
CA ASP A 128 -10.83 6.21 -23.41
C ASP A 128 -11.14 5.61 -22.02
N VAL A 129 -11.95 4.54 -22.00
CA VAL A 129 -12.27 3.82 -20.76
C VAL A 129 -11.04 3.12 -20.18
N GLU A 130 -10.19 2.52 -21.03
CA GLU A 130 -8.94 1.88 -20.60
C GLU A 130 -7.93 2.88 -20.04
N ILE A 131 -7.87 4.10 -20.60
CA ILE A 131 -7.04 5.18 -20.05
C ILE A 131 -7.55 5.57 -18.66
N ALA A 132 -8.86 5.77 -18.51
CA ALA A 132 -9.46 6.08 -17.21
C ALA A 132 -9.26 4.94 -16.18
N ASP A 133 -9.39 3.68 -16.60
CA ASP A 133 -9.16 2.52 -15.73
C ASP A 133 -7.72 2.47 -15.21
N VAL A 134 -6.74 2.68 -16.08
CA VAL A 134 -5.32 2.71 -15.70
C VAL A 134 -5.00 3.86 -14.75
N LEU A 135 -5.52 5.06 -15.01
CA LEU A 135 -5.38 6.20 -14.09
C LEU A 135 -5.90 5.81 -12.70
N GLN A 136 -7.11 5.25 -12.66
CA GLN A 136 -7.75 4.88 -11.42
C GLN A 136 -6.96 3.81 -10.66
N TRP A 137 -6.42 2.80 -11.34
CA TRP A 137 -5.54 1.79 -10.75
C TRP A 137 -4.22 2.37 -10.25
N ALA A 138 -3.58 3.27 -10.99
CA ALA A 138 -2.36 3.92 -10.56
C ALA A 138 -2.58 4.73 -9.28
N SER A 139 -3.71 5.43 -9.21
CA SER A 139 -4.17 6.17 -8.04
C SER A 139 -4.32 5.28 -6.80
N ILE A 140 -4.93 4.10 -6.97
CA ILE A 140 -5.12 3.07 -5.92
C ILE A 140 -3.78 2.50 -5.46
N ALA A 141 -2.92 2.10 -6.40
CA ALA A 141 -1.62 1.53 -6.10
C ALA A 141 -0.77 2.50 -5.28
N VAL A 142 -0.67 3.76 -5.71
CA VAL A 142 0.11 4.78 -4.97
C VAL A 142 -0.39 4.93 -3.53
N GLU A 143 -1.71 4.97 -3.28
CA GLU A 143 -2.25 5.08 -1.91
C GLU A 143 -1.96 3.86 -1.04
N ILE A 144 -2.00 2.66 -1.60
CA ILE A 144 -1.61 1.44 -0.87
C ILE A 144 -0.11 1.50 -0.50
N PHE A 145 0.76 1.94 -1.40
CA PHE A 145 2.20 2.05 -1.10
C PHE A 145 2.52 3.20 -0.13
N MET A 146 1.74 4.29 -0.11
CA MET A 146 1.85 5.31 0.94
C MET A 146 1.45 4.77 2.33
N LEU A 147 0.46 3.87 2.38
CA LEU A 147 0.12 3.14 3.60
C LEU A 147 1.27 2.24 4.07
N VAL A 148 1.95 1.53 3.17
CA VAL A 148 3.13 0.70 3.51
C VAL A 148 4.20 1.54 4.19
N LEU A 149 4.51 2.70 3.62
CA LEU A 149 5.47 3.64 4.21
C LEU A 149 5.01 4.13 5.58
N SER A 150 3.71 4.41 5.76
CA SER A 150 3.16 4.81 7.05
C SER A 150 3.26 3.68 8.10
N CYS A 151 3.12 2.41 7.70
CA CYS A 151 3.25 1.25 8.61
C CYS A 151 4.67 1.04 9.16
N VAL A 152 5.67 1.65 8.53
CA VAL A 152 7.06 1.72 9.02
C VAL A 152 7.43 3.12 9.52
N ASP A 153 6.43 3.92 9.91
CA ASP A 153 6.61 5.26 10.51
C ASP A 153 7.21 6.33 9.57
N ILE A 154 6.98 6.18 8.27
CA ILE A 154 7.39 7.18 7.29
C ILE A 154 6.17 7.97 6.86
N ALA A 155 6.07 9.20 7.37
CA ALA A 155 5.13 10.17 6.85
C ALA A 155 5.50 10.55 5.41
N VAL A 156 4.56 10.32 4.50
CA VAL A 156 4.65 10.71 3.08
C VAL A 156 3.93 12.04 2.89
N ASP A 157 4.67 13.09 2.59
CA ASP A 157 4.11 14.41 2.26
C ASP A 157 4.54 14.80 0.84
N LEU A 158 3.59 14.74 -0.10
CA LEU A 158 3.82 14.89 -1.53
C LEU A 158 2.99 16.02 -2.12
N SER A 159 3.69 16.97 -2.74
CA SER A 159 3.10 18.08 -3.47
C SER A 159 2.22 17.61 -4.64
N GLN A 160 1.42 18.50 -5.21
CA GLN A 160 0.61 18.22 -6.40
C GLN A 160 1.47 17.77 -7.59
N ALA A 161 2.59 18.44 -7.82
CA ALA A 161 3.54 18.10 -8.88
C ALA A 161 4.15 16.71 -8.66
N ALA A 162 4.56 16.40 -7.42
CA ALA A 162 5.16 15.11 -7.10
C ALA A 162 4.17 13.95 -7.31
N ILE A 163 2.93 14.09 -6.85
CA ILE A 163 1.90 13.06 -7.10
C ILE A 163 1.66 12.88 -8.59
N ARG A 164 1.62 13.95 -9.39
CA ARG A 164 1.40 13.83 -10.84
C ARG A 164 2.53 13.06 -11.54
N GLU A 165 3.77 13.34 -11.16
CA GLU A 165 4.95 12.61 -11.67
C GLU A 165 4.90 11.13 -11.28
N ILE A 166 4.67 10.86 -9.99
CA ILE A 166 4.61 9.49 -9.46
C ILE A 166 3.47 8.71 -10.10
N THR A 167 2.25 9.27 -10.15
CA THR A 167 1.11 8.54 -10.72
C THR A 167 1.33 8.23 -12.19
N LYS A 168 1.95 9.14 -12.95
CA LYS A 168 2.28 8.91 -14.36
C LYS A 168 3.25 7.74 -14.55
N GLU A 169 4.27 7.62 -13.69
CA GLU A 169 5.16 6.46 -13.73
C GLU A 169 4.44 5.16 -13.30
N VAL A 170 3.54 5.25 -12.32
CA VAL A 170 2.77 4.09 -11.86
C VAL A 170 1.76 3.62 -12.90
N GLU A 171 1.24 4.49 -13.77
CA GLU A 171 0.41 4.09 -14.92
C GLU A 171 1.11 3.05 -15.82
N GLU A 172 2.43 3.14 -16.01
CA GLU A 172 3.18 2.13 -16.77
C GLU A 172 3.28 0.80 -16.00
N ILE A 173 3.41 0.88 -14.67
CA ILE A 173 3.53 -0.29 -13.80
C ILE A 173 2.23 -1.08 -13.76
N VAL A 174 1.09 -0.40 -13.58
CA VAL A 174 -0.21 -1.09 -13.49
C VAL A 174 -0.61 -1.76 -14.80
N ARG A 175 -0.09 -1.31 -15.94
CA ARG A 175 -0.27 -1.99 -17.23
C ARG A 175 0.48 -3.31 -17.34
N GLN A 176 1.44 -3.59 -16.46
CA GLN A 176 2.18 -4.85 -16.48
C GLN A 176 1.26 -6.01 -16.08
N PRO A 177 1.23 -7.13 -16.85
CA PRO A 177 0.28 -8.21 -16.61
C PRO A 177 0.29 -8.77 -15.17
N ALA A 178 1.49 -8.99 -14.60
CA ALA A 178 1.63 -9.51 -13.24
C ALA A 178 1.08 -8.54 -12.18
N PHE A 179 1.35 -7.24 -12.35
CA PHE A 179 0.87 -6.21 -11.41
C PHE A 179 -0.65 -6.02 -11.54
N GLN A 180 -1.18 -5.99 -12.76
CA GLN A 180 -2.62 -5.93 -13.01
C GLN A 180 -3.35 -7.15 -12.43
N GLN A 181 -2.74 -8.34 -12.54
CA GLN A 181 -3.30 -9.55 -11.93
C GLN A 181 -3.39 -9.42 -10.40
N ALA A 182 -2.34 -8.89 -9.75
CA ALA A 182 -2.36 -8.63 -8.31
C ALA A 182 -3.44 -7.60 -7.92
N LEU A 183 -3.60 -6.52 -8.70
CA LEU A 183 -4.65 -5.51 -8.49
C LEU A 183 -6.07 -6.08 -8.63
N ASN A 184 -6.28 -6.96 -9.62
CA ASN A 184 -7.59 -7.59 -9.81
C ASN A 184 -7.94 -8.51 -8.62
N LYS A 185 -7.00 -9.37 -8.19
CA LYS A 185 -7.18 -10.20 -6.99
C LYS A 185 -7.47 -9.34 -5.75
N PHE A 186 -6.72 -8.25 -5.57
CA PHE A 186 -6.92 -7.29 -4.50
C PHE A 186 -8.36 -6.76 -4.47
N LYS A 187 -8.87 -6.29 -5.61
CA LYS A 187 -10.25 -5.77 -5.71
C LYS A 187 -11.29 -6.85 -5.38
N ASP A 188 -11.10 -8.07 -5.88
CA ASP A 188 -12.04 -9.16 -5.63
C ASP A 188 -12.09 -9.51 -4.14
N GLU A 189 -10.94 -9.59 -3.47
CA GLU A 189 -10.85 -9.84 -2.02
C GLU A 189 -11.39 -8.66 -1.20
N TRP A 190 -11.06 -7.41 -1.59
CA TRP A 190 -11.57 -6.20 -0.93
C TRP A 190 -13.11 -6.15 -0.89
N ASN A 191 -13.75 -6.55 -2.00
CA ASN A 191 -15.20 -6.53 -2.15
C ASN A 191 -15.91 -7.58 -1.28
N ARG A 192 -15.20 -8.54 -0.69
CA ARG A 192 -15.77 -9.48 0.29
C ARG A 192 -16.12 -8.82 1.62
N GLY A 193 -15.65 -7.60 1.85
CA GLY A 193 -16.03 -6.74 2.97
C GLY A 193 -15.49 -7.21 4.33
N GLY A 194 -15.60 -6.31 5.32
CA GLY A 194 -15.07 -6.51 6.66
C GLY A 194 -13.63 -6.01 6.81
N THR A 195 -13.35 -5.37 7.94
CA THR A 195 -12.07 -4.73 8.27
C THR A 195 -10.88 -5.65 8.04
N TRP A 196 -10.93 -6.84 8.64
CA TRP A 196 -9.84 -7.81 8.59
C TRP A 196 -9.60 -8.37 7.19
N ARG A 197 -10.66 -8.67 6.43
CA ARG A 197 -10.53 -9.17 5.06
C ARG A 197 -9.98 -8.11 4.12
N ARG A 198 -10.36 -6.84 4.31
CA ARG A 198 -9.79 -5.71 3.53
C ARG A 198 -8.32 -5.50 3.86
N ALA A 199 -7.94 -5.62 5.13
CA ALA A 199 -6.53 -5.56 5.54
C ALA A 199 -5.72 -6.73 4.95
N GLU A 200 -6.28 -7.94 4.98
CA GLU A 200 -5.71 -9.12 4.35
C GLU A 200 -5.59 -8.97 2.83
N ALA A 201 -6.58 -8.38 2.15
CA ALA A 201 -6.52 -8.10 0.72
C ALA A 201 -5.34 -7.17 0.37
N ILE A 202 -5.09 -6.13 1.17
CA ILE A 202 -3.91 -5.27 1.01
C ILE A 202 -2.63 -6.08 1.25
N PHE A 203 -2.57 -6.87 2.32
CA PHE A 203 -1.39 -7.72 2.58
C PHE A 203 -1.09 -8.68 1.43
N VAL A 204 -2.11 -9.37 0.90
CA VAL A 204 -1.97 -10.29 -0.24
C VAL A 204 -1.51 -9.53 -1.49
N PHE A 205 -2.02 -8.33 -1.74
CA PHE A 205 -1.53 -7.48 -2.83
C PHE A 205 -0.03 -7.15 -2.68
N LEU A 206 0.40 -6.78 -1.48
CA LEU A 206 1.81 -6.49 -1.20
C LEU A 206 2.68 -7.72 -1.38
N LYS A 207 2.22 -8.88 -0.90
CA LYS A 207 2.89 -10.18 -1.10
C LYS A 207 3.02 -10.54 -2.59
N ASP A 208 1.94 -10.43 -3.35
CA ASP A 208 1.93 -10.78 -4.78
C ASP A 208 2.79 -9.82 -5.62
N THR A 209 3.08 -8.62 -5.11
CA THR A 209 3.89 -7.62 -5.81
C THR A 209 5.33 -7.52 -5.31
N PHE A 210 5.66 -7.99 -4.10
CA PHE A 210 6.96 -7.81 -3.45
C PHE A 210 8.15 -8.30 -4.28
N GLU A 211 8.01 -9.45 -4.93
CA GLU A 211 9.04 -10.05 -5.80
C GLU A 211 9.14 -9.36 -7.17
N LEU A 212 8.20 -8.48 -7.52
CA LEU A 212 8.26 -7.69 -8.74
C LEU A 212 9.17 -6.48 -8.53
N THR A 213 10.10 -6.24 -9.45
CA THR A 213 10.93 -5.02 -9.47
C THR A 213 10.09 -3.73 -9.38
N SER A 214 8.85 -3.77 -9.89
CA SER A 214 7.88 -2.68 -9.82
C SER A 214 7.49 -2.27 -8.39
N PHE A 215 7.45 -3.19 -7.42
CA PHE A 215 7.19 -2.85 -6.01
C PHE A 215 8.23 -1.86 -5.48
N TRP A 216 9.50 -2.20 -5.67
CA TRP A 216 10.61 -1.37 -5.24
C TRP A 216 10.73 -0.07 -6.02
N ARG A 217 10.36 -0.08 -7.32
CA ARG A 217 10.27 1.15 -8.12
C ARG A 217 9.27 2.13 -7.49
N ILE A 218 8.08 1.69 -7.09
CA ILE A 218 7.08 2.56 -6.45
C ILE A 218 7.57 3.09 -5.10
N ILE A 219 8.15 2.24 -4.24
CA ILE A 219 8.73 2.66 -2.96
C ILE A 219 9.81 3.74 -3.17
N LYS A 220 10.75 3.52 -4.10
CA LYS A 220 11.80 4.51 -4.43
C LYS A 220 11.20 5.83 -4.94
N LEU A 221 10.19 5.78 -5.81
CA LEU A 221 9.51 6.99 -6.32
C LEU A 221 8.90 7.83 -5.18
N LEU A 222 8.23 7.18 -4.23
CA LEU A 222 7.62 7.84 -3.08
C LEU A 222 8.65 8.44 -2.12
N LEU A 223 9.79 7.77 -1.93
CA LEU A 223 10.86 8.22 -1.03
C LEU A 223 11.77 9.28 -1.64
N ASN A 224 11.82 9.38 -2.98
CA ASN A 224 12.80 10.22 -3.65
C ASN A 224 12.59 11.73 -3.46
N LYS A 225 11.39 12.14 -3.06
CA LYS A 225 11.05 13.54 -2.83
C LYS A 225 11.16 13.86 -1.33
N ASN A 226 11.94 14.88 -0.98
CA ASN A 226 12.00 15.50 0.36
C ASN A 226 12.56 14.64 1.52
N LYS A 227 13.34 13.60 1.26
CA LYS A 227 14.04 12.81 2.29
C LYS A 227 15.56 12.85 2.09
N SER A 228 16.33 12.88 3.18
CA SER A 228 17.78 12.72 3.14
C SER A 228 18.17 11.30 2.69
N THR A 229 19.41 11.13 2.23
CA THR A 229 19.91 9.81 1.80
C THR A 229 19.73 8.74 2.87
N TRP A 230 20.04 9.06 4.13
CA TRP A 230 19.90 8.09 5.22
C TRP A 230 18.43 7.75 5.51
N GLU A 231 17.52 8.73 5.50
CA GLU A 231 16.09 8.45 5.70
C GLU A 231 15.53 7.53 4.61
N LYS A 232 15.97 7.72 3.35
CA LYS A 232 15.60 6.81 2.26
C LYS A 232 16.12 5.39 2.48
N ILE A 233 17.37 5.25 2.91
CA ILE A 233 18.00 3.95 3.18
C ILE A 233 17.28 3.23 4.31
N LYS A 234 17.09 3.94 5.44
CA LYS A 234 16.37 3.42 6.61
C LYS A 234 14.96 2.96 6.22
N ALA A 235 14.24 3.80 5.48
CA ALA A 235 12.90 3.51 5.01
C ALA A 235 12.82 2.22 4.19
N VAL A 236 13.71 2.06 3.21
CA VAL A 236 13.72 0.86 2.36
C VAL A 236 14.08 -0.39 3.17
N ALA A 237 15.01 -0.28 4.13
CA ALA A 237 15.35 -1.37 5.04
C ALA A 237 14.16 -1.79 5.92
N GLU A 238 13.44 -0.83 6.50
CA GLU A 238 12.27 -1.11 7.33
C GLU A 238 11.12 -1.71 6.52
N VAL A 239 10.88 -1.25 5.29
CA VAL A 239 9.88 -1.86 4.39
C VAL A 239 10.27 -3.29 4.04
N ALA A 240 11.53 -3.54 3.66
CA ALA A 240 12.01 -4.88 3.35
C ALA A 240 11.81 -5.83 4.52
N LEU A 241 12.23 -5.40 5.71
CA LEU A 241 12.05 -6.16 6.94
C LEU A 241 10.59 -6.45 7.24
N MET A 242 9.73 -5.43 7.22
CA MET A 242 8.32 -5.58 7.54
C MET A 242 7.65 -6.59 6.61
N ILE A 243 7.94 -6.56 5.30
CA ILE A 243 7.36 -7.52 4.36
C ILE A 243 7.94 -8.92 4.58
N VAL A 244 9.26 -9.09 4.71
CA VAL A 244 9.87 -10.41 4.98
C VAL A 244 9.32 -11.01 6.28
N TYR A 245 9.21 -10.21 7.35
CA TYR A 245 8.63 -10.63 8.63
C TYR A 245 7.16 -11.03 8.45
N ALA A 246 6.38 -10.22 7.73
CA ALA A 246 4.98 -10.53 7.43
C ALA A 246 4.84 -11.84 6.64
N LEU A 247 5.70 -12.11 5.66
CA LEU A 247 5.70 -13.37 4.91
C LEU A 247 5.99 -14.58 5.82
N ALA A 248 6.91 -14.44 6.77
CA ALA A 248 7.25 -15.49 7.71
C ALA A 248 6.16 -15.75 8.78
N THR A 249 5.25 -14.80 8.99
CA THR A 249 4.26 -14.83 10.09
C THR A 249 2.81 -14.74 9.62
N GLU A 250 2.51 -15.07 8.37
CA GLU A 250 1.16 -14.92 7.77
C GLU A 250 0.60 -13.49 7.86
N GLY A 251 1.46 -12.49 8.05
CA GLY A 251 1.11 -11.07 7.99
C GLY A 251 0.47 -10.49 9.25
N ILE A 252 0.41 -11.21 10.38
CA ILE A 252 -0.33 -10.81 11.59
C ILE A 252 -0.10 -9.35 11.99
N ALA A 253 1.16 -8.94 12.16
CA ALA A 253 1.49 -7.57 12.58
C ALA A 253 1.08 -6.53 11.52
N LEU A 254 1.41 -6.77 10.25
CA LEU A 254 1.09 -5.85 9.15
C LEU A 254 -0.43 -5.75 8.93
N ILE A 255 -1.16 -6.87 8.91
CA ILE A 255 -2.62 -6.91 8.80
C ILE A 255 -3.24 -6.10 9.94
N SER A 256 -2.72 -6.23 11.17
CA SER A 256 -3.21 -5.45 12.31
C SER A 256 -2.99 -3.94 12.11
N LYS A 257 -1.82 -3.52 11.60
CA LYS A 257 -1.54 -2.10 11.30
C LYS A 257 -2.52 -1.56 10.26
N ILE A 258 -2.78 -2.35 9.21
CA ILE A 258 -3.70 -1.95 8.14
C ILE A 258 -5.15 -1.91 8.65
N ALA A 259 -5.55 -2.87 9.49
CA ALA A 259 -6.92 -2.97 10.01
C ALA A 259 -7.34 -1.73 10.80
N VAL A 260 -6.42 -1.09 11.51
CA VAL A 260 -6.67 0.16 12.28
C VAL A 260 -7.15 1.32 11.39
N VAL A 261 -6.79 1.33 10.10
CA VAL A 261 -7.10 2.46 9.20
C VAL A 261 -8.03 2.09 8.04
N VAL A 262 -8.18 0.81 7.70
CA VAL A 262 -8.85 0.38 6.48
C VAL A 262 -10.35 0.71 6.43
N ASP A 263 -11.03 0.76 7.58
CA ASP A 263 -12.45 1.15 7.62
C ASP A 263 -12.67 2.65 7.39
N HIS A 264 -11.64 3.46 7.58
CA HIS A 264 -11.64 4.89 7.26
C HIS A 264 -11.20 5.18 5.83
N ALA A 265 -10.87 4.15 5.03
CA ALA A 265 -10.42 4.27 3.65
C ALA A 265 -11.57 4.56 2.65
N LEU A 266 -12.51 5.44 3.00
CA LEU A 266 -13.70 5.77 2.18
C LEU A 266 -13.31 6.21 0.76
N LYS A 267 -12.25 7.01 0.64
CA LYS A 267 -11.74 7.47 -0.66
C LYS A 267 -11.21 6.32 -1.51
N LEU A 268 -10.50 5.36 -0.91
CA LEU A 268 -10.03 4.17 -1.60
C LEU A 268 -11.22 3.31 -2.08
N ALA A 269 -12.25 3.17 -1.25
CA ALA A 269 -13.48 2.46 -1.62
C ALA A 269 -14.23 3.15 -2.78
N GLU A 270 -14.35 4.49 -2.76
CA GLU A 270 -14.87 5.27 -3.88
C GLU A 270 -14.07 4.99 -5.16
N LYS A 271 -12.75 4.86 -5.04
CA LYS A 271 -11.90 4.60 -6.19
C LYS A 271 -12.12 3.22 -6.80
N LEU A 272 -12.29 2.20 -5.98
CA LEU A 272 -12.62 0.85 -6.42
C LEU A 272 -14.02 0.78 -7.05
N ALA A 273 -14.98 1.55 -6.53
CA ALA A 273 -16.30 1.68 -7.13
C ALA A 273 -16.25 2.30 -8.54
N ASN A 274 -15.35 3.25 -8.79
CA ASN A 274 -15.15 3.81 -10.12
C ASN A 274 -14.62 2.77 -11.13
N ILE A 275 -13.73 1.86 -10.71
CA ILE A 275 -13.29 0.74 -11.57
C ILE A 275 -14.50 -0.10 -12.01
N ALA A 276 -15.42 -0.41 -11.10
CA ALA A 276 -16.63 -1.16 -11.45
C ALA A 276 -17.51 -0.39 -12.45
N LYS A 277 -17.72 0.92 -12.24
CA LYS A 277 -18.49 1.77 -13.16
C LYS A 277 -17.85 1.89 -14.54
N LEU A 278 -16.52 1.98 -14.62
CA LEU A 278 -15.79 2.01 -15.89
C LEU A 278 -15.96 0.68 -16.64
N ALA A 279 -15.87 -0.44 -15.93
CA ALA A 279 -16.10 -1.76 -16.52
C ALA A 279 -17.55 -1.93 -17.03
N GLU A 280 -18.55 -1.42 -16.31
CA GLU A 280 -19.94 -1.38 -16.78
C GLU A 280 -20.11 -0.51 -18.01
N PHE A 281 -19.50 0.68 -18.03
CA PHE A 281 -19.56 1.58 -19.17
C PHE A 281 -18.89 0.99 -20.41
N LYS A 282 -17.75 0.30 -20.26
CA LYS A 282 -17.05 -0.38 -21.35
C LYS A 282 -17.98 -1.34 -22.11
N LYS A 283 -18.80 -2.10 -21.38
CA LYS A 283 -19.78 -3.03 -21.97
C LYS A 283 -20.88 -2.34 -22.80
N THR A 284 -21.11 -1.04 -22.59
CA THR A 284 -22.09 -0.27 -23.39
C THR A 284 -21.51 0.22 -24.72
N LEU A 285 -20.19 0.13 -24.89
CA LEU A 285 -19.47 0.48 -26.11
C LEU A 285 -19.14 -0.74 -26.99
N GLU A 286 -19.33 -1.96 -26.45
CA GLU A 286 -19.19 -3.25 -27.14
C GLU A 286 -20.50 -3.63 -27.86
#